data_AF-A0A944BNT1-F1
#
_entry.id   AF-A0A944BNT1-F1
#
_cell.length_a   1.000
_cell.length_b   1.000
_cell.length_c   1.000
_cell.angle_alpha   90.00
_cell.angle_beta   90.00
_cell.angle_gamma   90.00
#
_symmetry.space_group_name_H-M   'P 1'
#
loop_
_entity.id
_entity.type
_entity.pdbx_description
1 polymer ?
#
loop_
_entity_poly.entity_id
_entity_poly.type
_entity_poly.pdbx_seq_one_letter_code
_entity_poly.pdbx_strand_id
1 'polypeptide(L)'
;YQLSRHQSPFFEGEEYRFHGVLEKDLEILFVHKDGRKIPINDKSNCGYTLVGKARKYFRADKALTCNGEASDDQEYIYITQHSSLHYIGETGEHSIFIRVYDNLSGLENDRWVVIYFD
;
A
#
# COMPACT_ATOMS: atom_id res chain seq x y z
N TYR A 1 -12.00 -0.31 -8.12
CA TYR A 1 -11.33 -0.28 -9.43
C TYR A 1 -10.60 -1.59 -9.67
N GLN A 2 -10.50 -2.08 -10.90
CA GLN A 2 -9.71 -3.27 -11.22
C GLN A 2 -8.26 -2.84 -11.52
N LEU A 3 -7.30 -3.39 -10.78
CA LEU A 3 -5.87 -3.14 -11.02
C LEU A 3 -5.39 -3.95 -12.22
N SER A 4 -4.52 -3.37 -13.04
CA SER A 4 -3.79 -4.07 -14.10
C SER A 4 -2.50 -4.66 -13.55
N ARG A 5 -2.14 -5.86 -13.98
CA ARG A 5 -0.88 -6.52 -13.58
C ARG A 5 0.17 -6.36 -14.67
N HIS A 6 1.42 -6.09 -14.28
CA HIS A 6 2.55 -6.01 -15.21
C HIS A 6 3.86 -6.38 -14.52
N GLN A 7 4.90 -6.63 -15.32
CA GLN A 7 6.25 -6.88 -14.83
C GLN A 7 6.88 -5.55 -14.38
N SER A 8 7.41 -5.51 -13.16
CA SER A 8 8.06 -4.32 -12.65
C SER A 8 9.32 -3.99 -13.47
N PRO A 9 9.53 -2.72 -13.90
CA PRO A 9 10.77 -2.31 -14.56
C PRO A 9 11.91 -2.04 -13.56
N PHE A 10 11.59 -1.90 -12.27
CA PHE A 10 12.55 -1.55 -11.22
C PHE A 10 12.93 -2.73 -10.33
N PHE A 11 12.04 -3.73 -10.24
CA PHE A 11 12.19 -4.83 -9.31
C PHE A 11 12.01 -6.18 -10.01
N GLU A 12 12.59 -7.23 -9.44
CA GLU A 12 12.27 -8.59 -9.87
C GLU A 12 10.87 -8.97 -9.37
N GLY A 13 9.89 -9.06 -10.29
CA GLY A 13 8.56 -9.60 -10.00
C GLY A 13 7.39 -8.85 -10.66
N GLU A 14 6.19 -9.37 -10.45
CA GLU A 14 4.94 -8.72 -10.85
C GLU A 14 4.59 -7.59 -9.89
N GLU A 15 3.96 -6.54 -10.43
CA GLU A 15 3.32 -5.48 -9.67
C GLU A 15 1.94 -5.16 -10.26
N TYR A 16 1.14 -4.44 -9.48
CA TYR A 16 -0.19 -3.99 -9.86
C TYR A 16 -0.18 -2.48 -10.07
N ARG A 17 -0.94 -2.01 -11.04
CA ARG A 17 -1.12 -0.59 -11.33
C ARG A 17 -2.59 -0.21 -11.24
N PHE A 18 -2.85 0.89 -10.55
CA PHE A 18 -4.06 1.68 -10.72
C PHE A 18 -3.73 2.92 -11.53
N HIS A 19 -4.61 3.26 -12.46
CA HIS A 19 -4.62 4.55 -13.13
C HIS A 19 -6.05 5.08 -13.09
N GLY A 20 -6.22 6.27 -12.52
CA GLY A 20 -7.53 6.89 -12.40
C GLY A 20 -7.54 7.99 -11.34
N VAL A 21 -8.74 8.44 -10.97
CA VAL A 21 -8.93 9.54 -10.03
C VAL A 21 -8.86 9.02 -8.59
N LEU A 22 -8.01 9.66 -7.77
CA LEU A 22 -8.07 9.56 -6.32
C LEU A 22 -8.78 10.80 -5.78
N GLU A 23 -9.78 10.58 -4.93
CA GLU A 23 -10.55 11.65 -4.30
C GLU A 23 -9.98 11.95 -2.92
N LYS A 24 -9.82 13.24 -2.62
CA LYS A 24 -9.33 13.72 -1.32
C LYS A 24 -10.15 13.15 -0.16
N ASP A 25 -9.45 12.76 0.91
CA ASP A 25 -9.95 12.18 2.15
C ASP A 25 -10.62 10.79 2.02
N LEU A 26 -10.59 10.19 0.83
CA LEU A 26 -11.13 8.84 0.61
C LEU A 26 -10.28 7.78 1.32
N GLU A 27 -10.97 6.84 1.99
CA GLU A 27 -10.34 5.64 2.52
C GLU A 27 -9.95 4.70 1.37
N ILE A 28 -8.73 4.16 1.44
CA ILE A 28 -8.15 3.27 0.45
C ILE A 28 -8.13 1.86 1.01
N LEU A 29 -8.77 0.95 0.27
CA LEU A 29 -8.84 -0.47 0.60
C LEU A 29 -8.36 -1.29 -0.60
N PHE A 30 -7.42 -2.20 -0.36
CA PHE A 30 -7.04 -3.22 -1.33
C PHE A 30 -7.79 -4.50 -1.01
N VAL A 31 -8.39 -5.10 -2.04
CA VAL A 31 -9.20 -6.31 -1.90
C VAL A 31 -8.91 -7.27 -3.05
N HIS A 32 -8.88 -8.56 -2.73
CA HIS A 32 -8.94 -9.62 -3.72
C HIS A 32 -10.31 -9.65 -4.41
N LYS A 33 -10.41 -10.39 -5.52
CA LYS A 33 -11.67 -10.56 -6.25
C LYS A 33 -12.78 -11.22 -5.41
N ASP A 34 -12.40 -12.02 -4.42
CA ASP A 34 -13.31 -12.68 -3.47
C ASP A 34 -13.74 -11.78 -2.30
N GLY A 35 -13.24 -10.53 -2.23
CA GLY A 35 -13.54 -9.56 -1.18
C GLY A 35 -12.63 -9.62 0.04
N ARG A 36 -11.65 -10.53 0.09
CA ARG A 36 -10.66 -10.57 1.17
C ARG A 36 -9.78 -9.31 1.15
N LYS A 37 -9.68 -8.64 2.30
CA LYS A 37 -8.89 -7.40 2.46
C LYS A 37 -7.39 -7.70 2.51
N ILE A 38 -6.62 -6.75 1.97
CA ILE A 38 -5.16 -6.75 1.93
C ILE A 38 -4.67 -5.39 2.47
N PRO A 39 -3.67 -5.33 3.36
CA PRO A 39 -3.02 -6.47 3.99
C PRO A 39 -3.92 -7.15 5.02
N ILE A 40 -3.67 -8.44 5.29
CA ILE A 40 -4.43 -9.15 6.33
C ILE A 40 -4.03 -8.59 7.70
N ASN A 41 -4.98 -7.90 8.34
CA ASN A 41 -4.78 -7.11 9.55
C ASN A 41 -5.23 -7.80 10.86
N ASP A 42 -5.45 -9.12 10.80
CA ASP A 42 -5.80 -9.97 11.95
C ASP A 42 -4.56 -10.46 12.73
N LYS A 43 -3.38 -10.30 12.15
CA LYS A 43 -2.09 -10.76 12.69
C LYS A 43 -1.16 -9.59 12.97
N SER A 44 -0.22 -9.81 13.87
CA SER A 44 0.87 -8.86 14.09
C SER A 44 1.78 -8.75 12.87
N ASN A 45 2.46 -7.60 12.75
CA ASN A 45 3.52 -7.39 11.76
C ASN A 45 3.03 -7.32 10.30
N CYS A 46 1.83 -6.81 10.07
CA CYS A 46 1.27 -6.52 8.74
C CYS A 46 1.18 -5.00 8.52
N GLY A 47 1.06 -4.57 7.26
CA GLY A 47 0.98 -3.15 6.99
C GLY A 47 1.40 -2.69 5.61
N TYR A 48 1.82 -1.44 5.54
CA TYR A 48 2.14 -0.73 4.31
C TYR A 48 3.57 -0.20 4.33
N THR A 49 4.21 -0.13 3.16
CA THR A 49 5.31 0.81 2.93
C THR A 49 4.85 1.87 1.94
N LEU A 50 5.01 3.14 2.30
CA LEU A 50 4.88 4.26 1.38
C LEU A 50 6.26 4.68 0.89
N VAL A 51 6.47 4.68 -0.43
CA VAL A 51 7.77 5.03 -1.03
C VAL A 51 7.68 6.37 -1.77
N GLY A 52 8.72 7.18 -1.63
CA GLY A 52 8.90 8.44 -2.34
C GLY A 52 7.75 9.40 -2.09
N LYS A 53 7.10 9.85 -3.19
CA LYS A 53 5.98 10.79 -3.14
C LYS A 53 4.81 10.25 -2.31
N ALA A 54 4.58 8.93 -2.26
CA ALA A 54 3.41 8.34 -1.61
C ALA A 54 3.25 8.76 -0.14
N ARG A 55 4.37 8.99 0.55
CA ARG A 55 4.43 9.46 1.95
C ARG A 55 3.72 10.80 2.19
N LYS A 56 3.54 11.61 1.15
CA LYS A 56 2.86 12.91 1.22
C LYS A 56 1.38 12.83 0.84
N TYR A 57 0.98 11.75 0.18
CA TYR A 57 -0.36 11.58 -0.37
C TYR A 57 -1.22 10.62 0.43
N PHE A 58 -0.64 9.82 1.31
CA PHE A 58 -1.39 8.92 2.17
C PHE A 58 -1.12 9.19 3.65
N ARG A 59 -2.16 9.02 4.46
CA ARG A 59 -2.09 9.04 5.92
C ARG A 59 -2.67 7.74 6.45
N ALA A 60 -1.96 7.09 7.36
CA ALA A 60 -2.53 6.00 8.13
C ALA A 60 -3.02 6.50 9.48
N ASP A 61 -4.27 6.18 9.82
CA ASP A 61 -4.90 6.51 11.09
C ASP A 61 -4.90 5.29 12.00
N LYS A 62 -4.70 5.49 13.32
CA LYS A 62 -4.61 4.43 14.33
C LYS A 62 -3.60 3.32 13.97
N ALA A 63 -2.46 3.71 13.39
CA ALA A 63 -1.36 2.84 13.00
C ALA A 63 -0.05 3.30 13.66
N LEU A 64 0.90 2.38 13.79
CA LEU A 64 2.27 2.73 14.18
C LEU A 64 3.07 3.06 12.92
N THR A 65 3.52 4.30 12.79
CA THR A 65 4.33 4.76 11.66
C THR A 65 5.79 4.92 12.05
N CYS A 66 6.68 4.42 11.21
CA CYS A 66 8.13 4.50 11.38
C CYS A 66 8.74 4.99 10.06
N ASN A 67 9.43 6.12 10.09
CA ASN A 67 10.24 6.53 8.94
C ASN A 67 11.41 5.54 8.79
N GLY A 68 11.81 5.28 7.54
CA GLY A 68 13.07 4.62 7.25
C GLY A 68 14.27 5.43 7.76
N GLU A 69 15.48 4.93 7.54
CA GLU A 69 16.69 5.66 7.92
C GLU A 69 16.76 7.03 7.21
N ALA A 70 17.62 7.94 7.67
CA ALA A 70 17.65 9.32 7.17
C ALA A 70 17.86 9.45 5.64
N SER A 71 18.37 8.40 4.99
CA SER A 71 18.54 8.27 3.54
C SER A 71 17.42 7.51 2.82
N ASP A 72 16.51 6.86 3.54
CA ASP A 72 15.42 6.10 2.95
C ASP A 72 14.27 7.02 2.55
N ASP A 73 13.77 6.82 1.35
CA ASP A 73 12.56 7.46 0.85
C ASP A 73 11.28 6.71 1.28
N GLN A 74 11.36 5.90 2.34
CA GLN A 74 10.32 4.97 2.76
C GLN A 74 9.72 5.34 4.12
N GLU A 75 8.43 5.07 4.28
CA GLU A 75 7.72 5.06 5.56
C GLU A 75 7.05 3.71 5.74
N TYR A 76 7.34 3.06 6.88
CA TYR A 76 6.77 1.77 7.26
C TYR A 76 5.59 2.02 8.20
N ILE A 77 4.46 1.40 7.89
CA ILE A 77 3.19 1.59 8.59
C ILE A 77 2.70 0.24 9.06
N TYR A 78 2.73 0.00 10.36
CA TYR A 78 2.21 -1.21 10.99
C TYR A 78 0.75 -1.01 11.40
N ILE A 79 -0.12 -1.92 10.97
CA ILE A 79 -1.56 -1.77 11.13
C ILE A 79 -2.18 -2.82 12.05
N THR A 80 -3.40 -2.52 12.48
CA THR A 80 -4.31 -3.44 13.18
C THR A 80 -5.67 -3.43 12.49
N GLN A 81 -6.61 -4.24 12.96
CA GLN A 81 -8.01 -4.19 12.52
C GLN A 81 -8.71 -2.82 12.67
N HIS A 82 -8.14 -1.91 13.47
CA HIS A 82 -8.69 -0.57 13.70
C HIS A 82 -8.02 0.52 12.89
N SER A 83 -6.97 0.20 12.14
CA SER A 83 -6.24 1.16 11.33
C SER A 83 -6.92 1.39 9.98
N SER A 84 -6.79 2.58 9.43
CA SER A 84 -7.26 2.92 8.08
C SER A 84 -6.18 3.67 7.31
N LEU A 85 -6.22 3.59 5.98
CA LEU A 85 -5.34 4.33 5.09
C LEU A 85 -6.19 5.30 4.27
N HIS A 86 -5.85 6.58 4.29
CA HIS A 86 -6.58 7.63 3.59
C HIS A 86 -5.70 8.32 2.58
N TYR A 87 -6.26 8.66 1.41
CA TYR A 87 -5.63 9.59 0.48
C TYR A 87 -5.87 11.03 0.95
N ILE A 88 -4.80 11.77 1.22
CA ILE A 88 -4.84 13.14 1.75
C ILE A 88 -4.37 14.20 0.75
N GLY A 89 -4.01 13.79 -0.46
CA GLY A 89 -3.69 14.72 -1.54
C GLY A 89 -4.93 15.42 -2.10
N GLU A 90 -4.69 16.37 -3.00
CA GLU A 90 -5.79 16.97 -3.78
C GLU A 90 -6.40 15.95 -4.73
N THR A 91 -7.71 16.08 -5.00
CA THR A 91 -8.40 15.21 -5.96
C THR A 91 -7.78 15.34 -7.33
N GLY A 92 -7.39 14.22 -7.94
CA GLY A 92 -6.67 14.24 -9.20
C GLY A 92 -6.47 12.86 -9.82
N GLU A 93 -6.04 12.85 -11.09
CA GLU A 93 -5.68 11.63 -11.79
C GLU A 93 -4.25 11.21 -11.43
N HIS A 94 -4.09 9.96 -11.03
CA HIS A 94 -2.82 9.40 -10.57
C HIS A 94 -2.58 8.01 -11.16
N SER A 95 -1.29 7.69 -11.35
CA SER A 95 -0.82 6.32 -11.48
C SER A 95 -0.18 5.90 -10.16
N ILE A 96 -0.73 4.88 -9.50
CA ILE A 96 -0.11 4.25 -8.34
C ILE A 96 0.26 2.81 -8.68
N PHE A 97 1.39 2.39 -8.15
CA PHE A 97 1.92 1.05 -8.27
C PHE A 97 1.90 0.38 -6.91
N ILE A 98 1.50 -0.88 -6.91
CA ILE A 98 1.21 -1.66 -5.71
C ILE A 98 1.91 -3.00 -5.83
N ARG A 99 2.65 -3.37 -4.79
CA ARG A 99 3.23 -4.71 -4.64
C ARG A 99 2.72 -5.33 -3.35
N VAL A 100 2.42 -6.63 -3.40
CA VAL A 100 1.93 -7.39 -2.25
C VAL A 100 2.97 -8.46 -1.92
N TYR A 101 3.33 -8.53 -0.65
CA TYR A 101 4.33 -9.46 -0.14
C TYR A 101 3.76 -10.33 0.97
N ASP A 102 4.15 -11.59 0.93
CA ASP A 102 3.91 -12.56 1.99
C ASP A 102 5.03 -12.59 3.01
N ASN A 103 4.79 -13.33 4.11
CA ASN A 103 5.87 -13.71 5.00
C ASN A 103 6.83 -14.73 4.35
N LEU A 104 8.08 -14.75 4.82
CA LEU A 104 9.13 -15.70 4.42
C LEU A 104 8.76 -17.19 4.63
N SER A 105 7.62 -17.50 5.27
CA SER A 105 7.15 -18.88 5.45
C SER A 105 6.26 -19.40 4.31
N GLY A 106 6.01 -18.61 3.26
CA GLY A 106 5.38 -19.10 2.03
C GLY A 106 3.90 -19.45 2.15
N LEU A 107 3.14 -18.73 2.99
CA LEU A 107 1.74 -19.04 3.29
C LEU A 107 0.70 -18.12 2.60
N GLU A 108 1.06 -17.37 1.55
CA GLU A 108 0.12 -16.48 0.82
C GLU A 108 -0.77 -15.65 1.76
N ASN A 109 -0.13 -14.93 2.69
CA ASN A 109 -0.81 -14.23 3.77
C ASN A 109 -0.99 -12.74 3.52
N ASP A 110 -0.69 -12.24 2.31
CA ASP A 110 -0.86 -10.86 1.87
C ASP A 110 -0.49 -9.84 2.96
N ARG A 111 0.66 -10.06 3.57
CA ARG A 111 1.04 -9.43 4.84
C ARG A 111 1.36 -7.95 4.67
N TRP A 112 1.97 -7.60 3.55
CA TRP A 112 2.58 -6.29 3.38
C TRP A 112 2.31 -5.73 1.99
N VAL A 113 1.95 -4.44 1.94
CA VAL A 113 1.66 -3.73 0.69
C VAL A 113 2.62 -2.58 0.51
N VAL A 114 3.32 -2.53 -0.61
CA VAL A 114 4.18 -1.39 -0.96
C VAL A 114 3.46 -0.52 -1.98
N ILE A 115 3.40 0.78 -1.73
CA ILE A 115 2.69 1.77 -2.56
C ILE A 115 3.66 2.88 -2.99
N TYR A 116 3.67 3.17 -4.28
CA TYR A 116 4.42 4.30 -4.85
C TYR A 116 3.71 4.91 -6.05
N PHE A 117 4.10 6.14 -6.37
CA PHE A 117 3.65 6.86 -7.57
C PHE A 117 4.74 6.77 -8.65
N ASP A 118 4.34 7.03 -9.90
CA ASP A 118 5.25 7.52 -10.94
C ASP A 118 5.86 8.91 -10.56
#